data_AF-A0A661V1W8-F1
#
_entry.id   AF-A0A661V1W8-F1
#
_cell.length_a   1.000
_cell.length_b   1.000
_cell.length_c   1.000
_cell.angle_alpha   90.00
_cell.angle_beta   90.00
_cell.angle_gamma   90.00
#
_symmetry.space_group_name_H-M   'P 1'
#
loop_
_entity.id
_entity.type
_entity.pdbx_description
1 polymer ?
#
loop_
_entity_poly.entity_id
_entity_poly.type
_entity_poly.pdbx_seq_one_letter_code
_entity_poly.pdbx_strand_id
1 'polypeptide(L)'
;YHEEHRRAVKETPMDKLLLETDCPVYYGRGTKYQSAPGDITRSLGAVAQLKRIDDAAVAEYTTRNAIEFFSLENVIASPHCHCERSEAISISVESRKEE
;
A
#
# COMPACT_ATOMS: atom_id res chain seq x y z
N TYR A 1 -14.14 10.60 5.48
CA TYR A 1 -12.98 11.40 5.03
C TYR A 1 -13.48 12.49 4.10
N HIS A 2 -13.01 13.73 4.31
CA HIS A 2 -13.32 14.86 3.44
C HIS A 2 -12.74 14.64 2.03
N GLU A 3 -13.35 15.28 1.03
CA GLU A 3 -12.99 15.14 -0.39
C GLU A 3 -11.53 15.49 -0.65
N GLU A 4 -11.00 16.51 0.01
CA GLU A 4 -9.61 16.95 -0.14
C GLU A 4 -8.59 15.86 0.24
N HIS A 5 -8.84 15.07 1.28
CA HIS A 5 -7.95 13.96 1.63
C HIS A 5 -7.94 12.87 0.56
N ARG A 6 -9.11 12.60 -0.06
CA ARG A 6 -9.21 11.62 -1.15
C ARG A 6 -8.47 12.12 -2.39
N ARG A 7 -8.57 13.42 -2.68
CA ARG A 7 -7.83 14.06 -3.77
C ARG A 7 -6.32 13.98 -3.53
N ALA A 8 -5.85 14.30 -2.32
CA ALA A 8 -4.44 14.20 -1.97
C ALA A 8 -3.90 12.78 -2.26
N VAL A 9 -4.58 11.75 -1.74
CA VAL A 9 -4.21 10.36 -2.02
C VAL A 9 -4.21 10.06 -3.52
N LYS A 10 -5.24 10.49 -4.27
CA LYS A 10 -5.35 10.24 -5.71
C LYS A 10 -4.20 10.86 -6.51
N GLU A 11 -3.76 12.07 -6.15
CA GLU A 11 -2.73 12.81 -6.88
C GLU A 11 -1.29 12.51 -6.41
N THR A 12 -1.09 11.96 -5.20
CA THR A 12 0.25 11.63 -4.69
C THR A 12 0.95 10.57 -5.56
N PRO A 13 2.16 10.80 -6.08
CA PRO A 13 2.92 9.78 -6.83
C PRO A 13 3.10 8.48 -6.04
N MET A 14 3.02 7.32 -6.71
CA MET A 14 3.06 6.01 -6.04
C MET A 14 4.39 5.73 -5.33
N ASP A 15 5.50 6.29 -5.81
CA ASP A 15 6.84 6.22 -5.22
C ASP A 15 7.02 7.11 -3.98
N LYS A 16 6.02 7.93 -3.64
CA LYS A 16 6.02 8.83 -2.48
C LYS A 16 4.89 8.56 -1.49
N LEU A 17 4.12 7.50 -1.71
CA LEU A 17 2.98 7.14 -0.88
C LEU A 17 3.40 6.12 0.18
N LEU A 18 3.04 6.40 1.43
CA LEU A 18 3.17 5.49 2.58
C LEU A 18 1.78 5.23 3.17
N LEU A 19 1.60 4.08 3.80
CA LEU A 19 0.38 3.75 4.54
C LEU A 19 0.65 3.70 6.03
N GLU A 20 -0.30 4.22 6.81
CA GLU A 20 -0.30 4.14 8.27
C GLU A 20 -1.73 3.94 8.79
N THR A 21 -1.85 3.49 10.04
CA THR A 21 -3.13 3.35 10.75
C THR A 21 -3.34 4.42 11.83
N ASP A 22 -2.27 5.12 12.23
CA ASP A 22 -2.24 6.03 13.39
C ASP A 22 -2.86 5.42 14.66
N CYS A 23 -2.75 4.09 14.83
CA CYS A 23 -3.39 3.41 15.94
C CYS A 23 -2.67 3.68 17.27
N PRO A 24 -3.39 3.75 18.41
CA PRO A 24 -4.84 3.52 18.55
C PRO A 24 -5.70 4.78 18.35
N VAL A 25 -6.73 4.68 17.50
CA VAL A 25 -7.77 5.71 17.29
C VAL A 25 -9.16 5.08 17.31
N TYR A 26 -10.14 5.75 17.93
CA TYR A 26 -11.53 5.30 17.97
C TYR A 26 -12.35 5.91 16.82
N TYR A 27 -12.89 5.05 15.96
CA TYR A 27 -13.75 5.42 14.83
C TYR A 27 -15.22 5.04 15.07
N GLY A 28 -16.13 5.72 14.36
CA GLY A 28 -17.57 5.45 14.37
C GLY A 28 -18.38 6.40 15.25
N ARG A 29 -19.65 6.63 14.88
CA ARG A 29 -20.61 7.43 15.66
C ARG A 29 -21.46 6.60 16.63
N GLY A 30 -21.40 5.26 16.53
CA GLY A 30 -22.15 4.30 17.35
C GLY A 30 -21.21 3.36 18.10
N THR A 31 -21.25 2.05 17.80
CA THR A 31 -20.23 1.09 18.28
C THR A 31 -18.85 1.58 17.85
N LYS A 32 -18.06 1.99 18.83
CA LYS A 32 -16.72 2.52 18.58
C LYS A 32 -15.81 1.36 18.18
N TYR A 33 -15.11 1.53 17.07
CA TYR A 33 -14.06 0.64 16.62
C TYR A 33 -12.72 1.23 17.01
N GLN A 34 -11.90 0.52 17.79
CA GLN A 34 -10.53 0.94 18.07
C GLN A 34 -9.61 0.37 17.00
N SER A 35 -8.85 1.23 16.32
CA SER A 35 -7.89 0.76 15.32
C SER A 35 -6.73 0.01 15.94
N ALA A 36 -6.23 -0.96 15.20
CA ALA A 36 -5.04 -1.74 15.48
C ALA A 36 -4.07 -1.68 14.28
N PRO A 37 -2.79 -2.04 14.44
CA PRO A 37 -1.83 -2.07 13.33
C PRO A 37 -2.31 -2.94 12.15
N GLY A 38 -3.01 -4.05 12.43
CA GLY A 38 -3.56 -4.95 11.40
C GLY A 38 -4.64 -4.33 10.50
N ASP A 39 -5.21 -3.18 10.89
CA ASP A 39 -6.17 -2.44 10.07
C ASP A 39 -5.55 -1.75 8.86
N ILE A 40 -4.24 -1.84 8.68
CA ILE A 40 -3.54 -1.32 7.50
C ILE A 40 -4.16 -1.79 6.18
N THR A 41 -4.74 -2.99 6.16
CA THR A 41 -5.47 -3.56 5.01
C THR A 41 -6.71 -2.75 4.62
N ARG A 42 -7.33 -2.04 5.56
CA ARG A 42 -8.43 -1.10 5.27
C ARG A 42 -7.92 0.13 4.52
N SER A 43 -6.80 0.69 4.96
CA SER A 43 -6.14 1.81 4.28
C SER A 43 -5.66 1.39 2.89
N LEU A 44 -5.08 0.19 2.77
CA LEU A 44 -4.65 -0.41 1.51
C LEU A 44 -5.79 -0.44 0.48
N GLY A 45 -6.92 -1.09 0.82
CA GLY A 45 -8.05 -1.21 -0.10
C GLY A 45 -8.68 0.14 -0.45
N ALA A 46 -8.71 1.10 0.49
CA ALA A 46 -9.20 2.44 0.21
C ALA A 46 -8.29 3.18 -0.79
N VAL A 47 -6.96 3.05 -0.64
CA VAL A 47 -6.00 3.65 -1.58
C VAL A 47 -6.07 2.98 -2.95
N ALA A 48 -6.15 1.66 -3.01
CA ALA A 48 -6.30 0.91 -4.27
C ALA A 48 -7.52 1.37 -5.06
N GLN A 49 -8.67 1.55 -4.40
CA GLN A 49 -9.89 2.09 -5.02
C GLN A 49 -9.70 3.52 -5.55
N LEU A 50 -8.98 4.38 -4.81
CA LEU A 50 -8.72 5.77 -5.23
C LEU A 50 -7.74 5.84 -6.40
N LYS A 51 -6.72 4.98 -6.41
CA LYS A 51 -5.68 4.87 -7.44
C LYS A 51 -6.10 4.07 -8.66
N ARG A 52 -7.13 3.22 -8.53
CA ARG A 52 -7.60 2.28 -9.56
C ARG A 52 -6.51 1.31 -10.00
N ILE A 53 -5.77 0.77 -9.04
CA ILE A 53 -4.76 -0.27 -9.24
C ILE A 53 -5.00 -1.41 -8.25
N ASP A 54 -4.33 -2.53 -8.47
CA ASP A 54 -4.49 -3.73 -7.66
C ASP A 54 -3.95 -3.56 -6.22
N ASP A 55 -4.60 -4.21 -5.26
CA ASP A 55 -4.21 -4.17 -3.83
C ASP A 55 -2.77 -4.67 -3.62
N ALA A 56 -2.35 -5.71 -4.33
CA ALA A 56 -0.98 -6.23 -4.24
C ALA A 56 0.05 -5.23 -4.76
N ALA A 57 -0.28 -4.50 -5.83
CA ALA A 57 0.58 -3.44 -6.35
C ALA A 57 0.72 -2.29 -5.34
N VAL A 58 -0.38 -1.84 -4.72
CA VAL A 58 -0.29 -0.80 -3.66
C VAL A 58 0.56 -1.31 -2.50
N ALA A 59 0.39 -2.57 -2.09
CA ALA A 59 1.15 -3.15 -0.99
C ALA A 59 2.65 -3.19 -1.33
N GLU A 60 3.01 -3.62 -2.53
CA GLU A 60 4.40 -3.65 -3.00
C GLU A 60 5.02 -2.25 -2.99
N TYR A 61 4.38 -1.28 -3.66
CA TYR A 61 4.90 0.09 -3.73
C TYR A 61 5.06 0.71 -2.34
N THR A 62 4.02 0.66 -1.50
CA THR A 62 4.03 1.32 -0.21
C THR A 62 4.97 0.65 0.79
N THR A 63 5.13 -0.68 0.71
CA THR A 63 6.11 -1.42 1.52
C THR A 63 7.53 -1.10 1.09
N ARG A 64 7.80 -1.10 -0.23
CA ARG A 64 9.12 -0.73 -0.76
C ARG A 64 9.48 0.71 -0.38
N ASN A 65 8.56 1.65 -0.55
CA ASN A 65 8.78 3.04 -0.15
C ASN A 65 9.08 3.17 1.35
N ALA A 66 8.39 2.40 2.20
CA ALA A 66 8.63 2.42 3.65
C ALA A 66 10.02 1.86 3.99
N ILE A 67 10.43 0.76 3.37
CA ILE A 67 11.77 0.18 3.53
C ILE A 67 12.84 1.20 3.14
N GLU A 68 12.70 1.84 1.97
CA GLU A 68 13.64 2.84 1.48
C GLU A 68 13.67 4.08 2.39
N PHE A 69 12.50 4.61 2.76
CA PHE A 69 12.38 5.84 3.55
C PHE A 69 12.89 5.68 4.99
N PHE A 70 12.52 4.58 5.66
CA PHE A 70 12.93 4.31 7.03
C PHE A 70 14.23 3.51 7.14
N SER A 71 14.85 3.15 6.01
CA SER A 71 16.07 2.33 5.96
C SER A 71 15.90 1.01 6.74
N LEU A 72 14.74 0.36 6.58
CA LEU A 72 14.45 -0.90 7.24
C LEU A 72 15.33 -2.00 6.65
N GLU A 73 15.87 -2.88 7.51
CA GLU A 73 16.47 -4.12 7.03
C GLU A 73 15.43 -4.89 6.21
N ASN A 74 15.82 -5.48 5.08
CA ASN A 74 14.89 -6.15 4.18
C ASN A 74 14.34 -7.44 4.83
N VAL A 75 13.37 -7.28 5.74
CA VAL A 75 12.75 -8.36 6.53
C VAL A 75 11.93 -9.32 5.66
N ILE A 76 11.66 -8.96 4.39
CA ILE A 76 10.90 -9.78 3.43
C ILE A 76 11.80 -10.84 2.74
N ALA A 77 13.11 -10.75 2.91
CA ALA A 77 14.08 -11.74 2.41
C ALA A 77 14.52 -12.77 3.47
N SER A 78 13.98 -12.72 4.69
CA SER A 78 14.31 -13.74 5.70
C SER A 78 13.62 -15.08 5.33
N PRO A 79 14.35 -16.20 5.22
CA PRO A 79 13.86 -17.47 4.66
C PRO A 79 12.80 -18.20 5.51
N HIS A 80 12.28 -17.59 6.57
CA HIS A 80 11.35 -18.21 7.52
C HIS A 80 9.88 -17.81 7.35
N CYS A 81 9.50 -16.99 6.37
CA CYS A 81 8.09 -16.66 6.13
C CYS A 81 7.48 -17.56 5.03
N HIS A 82 6.64 -18.51 5.43
CA HIS A 82 5.82 -19.36 4.53
C HIS A 82 4.61 -18.60 3.95
N CYS A 83 4.87 -17.49 3.25
CA CYS A 83 3.86 -16.92 2.36
C CYS A 83 4.32 -17.24 0.93
N GLU A 84 3.61 -18.14 0.26
CA GLU A 84 3.98 -18.67 -1.05
C GLU A 84 4.15 -17.52 -2.06
N ARG A 85 5.40 -17.30 -2.50
CA ARG A 85 5.70 -16.47 -3.66
C ARG A 85 5.30 -17.24 -4.92
N SER A 86 4.02 -17.18 -5.26
CA SER A 86 3.47 -17.55 -6.56
C SER A 86 2.63 -16.34 -6.99
N GLU A 87 2.98 -15.49 -7.95
CA GLU A 87 3.93 -15.54 -9.06
C GLU A 87 4.44 -14.10 -9.28
N ALA A 88 5.76 -13.91 -9.32
CA ALA A 88 6.32 -12.71 -9.91
C ALA A 88 6.24 -12.88 -11.44
N ILE A 89 5.18 -12.36 -12.06
CA ILE A 89 5.12 -12.27 -13.52
C ILE A 89 5.98 -11.08 -13.95
N SER A 90 7.14 -11.42 -14.49
CA SER A 90 8.01 -10.56 -15.29
C SER A 90 7.22 -9.98 -16.46
N ILE A 91 6.71 -8.75 -16.33
CA ILE A 91 6.28 -7.98 -17.51
C ILE A 91 7.52 -7.28 -18.04
N SER A 92 8.20 -7.96 -18.97
CA SER A 92 9.13 -7.34 -19.89
C SER A 92 8.34 -6.41 -20.81
N VAL A 93 8.36 -5.10 -20.56
CA VAL A 93 7.93 -4.12 -21.56
C VAL A 93 9.13 -3.77 -22.42
N GLU A 94 9.34 -4.55 -23.48
CA GLU A 94 10.28 -4.20 -24.56
C GLU A 94 9.48 -4.02 -25.86
N SER A 95 9.42 -2.75 -26.26
CA SER A 95 9.42 -2.23 -27.64
C SER A 95 8.27 -2.53 -28.60
N ARG A 96 7.63 -1.45 -29.07
CA ARG A 96 7.59 -1.11 -30.51
C ARG A 96 7.29 0.38 -30.74
N LYS A 97 8.29 1.08 -31.29
CA LYS A 97 8.08 2.22 -32.18
C LYS A 97 7.39 1.69 -33.43
N GLU A 98 6.32 2.35 -33.85
CA GLU A 98 5.92 2.39 -35.26
C GLU A 98 5.65 3.86 -35.62
N GLU A 99 5.92 4.12 -36.88
CA GLU A 99 6.21 5.35 -37.61
C GLU A 99 5.11 6.43 -37.59
#